data_AF-A0A2T3ZNM2-F1
#
_entry.id   AF-A0A2T3ZNM2-F1
#
_cell.length_a   1.000
_cell.length_b   1.000
_cell.length_c   1.000
_cell.angle_alpha   90.00
_cell.angle_beta   90.00
_cell.angle_gamma   90.00
#
_symmetry.space_group_name_H-M   'P 1'
#
loop_
_entity.id
_entity.type
_entity.pdbx_description
1 polymer ?
#
loop_
_entity_poly.entity_id
_entity_poly.type
_entity_poly.pdbx_seq_one_letter_code
_entity_poly.pdbx_strand_id
1 'polypeptide(L)'
;MTQAPDLIRPKGRPLESKGRTKTRLRLIEDLASVTKFIVHLDSSNAILSKAEFDLLEKTFSGDRLEDRPRTDLPRANPATLYAGNGGEIAEKKEFTHTEESPPPYAGSAPYPQSSNDESAGVTRVLTLLKDVVCRLDNIENRIETRFNAMESRVSGLERYIKDNLRDALDNGRSPCRYGTEEKEEIFEEMNNQFDDCATDLRWACQDAITEMEKESGRILTQATEDLKEEVRQSNDDALDNIDQTIDDRVRETLKTAKIKFDGTFGLEF
;
A
#
# COMPACT_ATOMS: atom_id res chain seq x y z
N MET A 1 -0.55 -33.13 23.52
CA MET A 1 -0.41 -31.81 24.16
C MET A 1 -1.43 -31.69 25.30
N THR A 2 -1.02 -31.26 26.48
CA THR A 2 -1.90 -31.12 27.67
C THR A 2 -2.49 -29.72 27.84
N GLN A 3 -1.91 -28.71 27.18
CA GLN A 3 -2.38 -27.32 27.17
C GLN A 3 -2.42 -26.83 25.73
N ALA A 4 -3.52 -26.15 25.36
CA ALA A 4 -3.65 -25.50 24.06
C ALA A 4 -2.65 -24.32 23.97
N PRO A 5 -2.07 -24.04 22.79
CA PRO A 5 -1.25 -22.85 22.60
C PRO A 5 -2.06 -21.58 22.87
N ASP A 6 -1.49 -20.68 23.67
CA ASP A 6 -2.08 -19.38 23.96
C ASP A 6 -1.84 -18.42 22.79
N LEU A 7 -2.91 -17.81 22.28
CA LEU A 7 -2.80 -16.76 21.27
C LEU A 7 -2.56 -15.42 21.98
N ILE A 8 -1.48 -14.73 21.63
CA ILE A 8 -1.19 -13.41 22.18
C ILE A 8 -1.70 -12.33 21.21
N ARG A 9 -2.40 -11.32 21.72
CA ARG A 9 -2.89 -10.14 20.99
C ARG A 9 -2.35 -8.84 21.58
N PRO A 10 -2.41 -7.71 20.87
CA PRO A 10 -2.03 -6.42 21.44
C PRO A 10 -2.94 -6.05 22.62
N LYS A 11 -2.35 -5.56 23.71
CA LYS A 11 -3.10 -5.21 24.93
C LYS A 11 -4.18 -4.16 24.65
N GLY A 12 -5.41 -4.43 25.08
CA GLY A 12 -6.53 -3.49 24.94
C GLY A 12 -6.99 -3.24 23.51
N ARG A 13 -6.58 -4.08 22.54
CA ARG A 13 -7.08 -4.02 21.16
C ARG A 13 -7.60 -5.40 20.73
N PRO A 14 -8.84 -5.50 20.25
CA PRO A 14 -9.32 -6.72 19.64
C PRO A 14 -8.46 -7.05 18.41
N LEU A 15 -8.26 -8.35 18.18
CA LEU A 15 -7.50 -8.81 17.03
C LEU A 15 -8.39 -8.73 15.79
N GLU A 16 -8.38 -7.58 15.12
CA GLU A 16 -9.22 -7.33 13.95
C GLU A 16 -8.60 -7.91 12.68
N SER A 17 -9.33 -8.82 12.02
CA SER A 17 -8.95 -9.31 10.68
C SER A 17 -9.64 -8.48 9.61
N LYS A 18 -8.86 -7.89 8.69
CA LYS A 18 -9.39 -7.31 7.45
C LYS A 18 -9.97 -8.40 6.55
N GLY A 19 -10.85 -8.06 5.61
CA GLY A 19 -11.57 -9.03 4.76
C GLY A 19 -10.67 -10.10 4.11
N ARG A 20 -9.48 -9.72 3.63
CA ARG A 20 -8.50 -10.66 3.04
C ARG A 20 -7.78 -11.56 4.04
N THR A 21 -7.65 -11.18 5.31
CA THR A 21 -6.91 -11.94 6.34
C THR A 21 -7.81 -12.74 7.28
N LYS A 22 -9.14 -12.61 7.14
CA LYS A 22 -10.15 -13.29 7.96
C LYS A 22 -10.05 -14.82 7.90
N THR A 23 -9.87 -15.39 6.71
CA THR A 23 -9.70 -16.85 6.55
C THR A 23 -8.43 -17.35 7.22
N ARG A 24 -7.34 -16.57 7.15
CA ARG A 24 -6.07 -16.94 7.76
C ARG A 24 -6.13 -16.87 9.29
N LEU A 25 -6.82 -15.87 9.85
CA LEU A 25 -7.02 -15.78 11.29
C LEU A 25 -7.81 -16.99 11.81
N ARG A 26 -8.89 -17.39 11.12
CA ARG A 26 -9.65 -18.61 11.47
C ARG A 26 -8.79 -19.87 11.44
N LEU A 27 -7.95 -20.04 10.42
CA LEU A 27 -7.03 -21.18 10.36
C LEU A 27 -6.06 -21.21 11.55
N ILE A 28 -5.58 -20.05 12.00
CA ILE A 28 -4.71 -19.95 13.18
C ILE A 28 -5.48 -20.31 14.46
N GLU A 29 -6.73 -19.86 14.60
CA GLU A 29 -7.60 -20.22 15.72
C GLU A 29 -7.93 -21.72 15.75
N ASP A 30 -8.20 -22.30 14.58
CA ASP A 30 -8.46 -23.73 14.41
C ASP A 30 -7.21 -24.53 14.78
N LEU A 31 -6.03 -24.14 14.27
CA LEU A 31 -4.75 -24.77 14.58
C LEU A 31 -4.42 -24.68 16.07
N ALA A 32 -4.67 -23.53 16.71
CA ALA A 32 -4.48 -23.34 18.14
C ALA A 32 -5.43 -24.21 18.99
N SER A 33 -6.52 -24.70 18.40
CA SER A 33 -7.47 -25.61 19.06
C SER A 33 -7.10 -27.09 18.89
N VAL A 34 -6.09 -27.41 18.08
CA VAL A 34 -5.72 -28.80 17.79
C VAL A 34 -4.98 -29.41 18.98
N THR A 35 -5.61 -30.38 19.63
CA THR A 35 -4.99 -31.16 20.72
C THR A 35 -4.35 -32.47 20.24
N LYS A 36 -4.68 -32.90 19.02
CA LYS A 36 -4.24 -34.16 18.40
C LYS A 36 -3.88 -33.90 16.95
N PHE A 37 -2.71 -34.32 16.53
CA PHE A 37 -2.29 -34.29 15.13
C PHE A 37 -1.76 -35.68 14.75
N ILE A 38 -1.86 -36.01 13.47
CA ILE A 38 -1.33 -37.24 12.91
C ILE A 38 -0.13 -36.84 12.06
N VAL A 39 1.02 -37.41 12.34
CA VAL A 39 2.21 -37.25 11.49
C VAL A 39 2.21 -38.40 10.50
N HIS A 40 2.02 -38.09 9.22
CA HIS A 40 2.20 -39.06 8.15
C HIS A 40 3.67 -39.01 7.73
N LEU A 41 4.39 -40.10 8.00
CA LEU A 41 5.76 -40.27 7.52
C LEU A 41 5.69 -41.06 6.22
N ASP A 42 6.15 -40.45 5.14
CA ASP A 42 6.12 -41.09 3.83
C ASP A 42 7.15 -42.24 3.79
N SER A 43 6.67 -43.45 3.52
CA SER A 43 7.46 -44.69 3.62
C SER A 43 8.51 -44.83 2.51
N SER A 44 8.54 -43.91 1.57
CA SER A 44 9.37 -43.95 0.36
C SER A 44 10.84 -43.58 0.62
N ASN A 45 11.15 -42.68 1.57
CA ASN A 45 12.54 -42.22 1.79
C ASN A 45 12.98 -42.02 3.27
N ALA A 46 12.09 -42.13 4.26
CA ALA A 46 12.45 -41.87 5.66
C ALA A 46 12.83 -43.15 6.42
N ILE A 47 14.11 -43.56 6.36
CA ILE A 47 14.68 -44.51 7.36
C ILE A 47 14.97 -43.71 8.63
N LEU A 48 13.93 -43.31 9.36
CA LEU A 48 14.11 -42.79 10.71
C LEU A 48 14.62 -43.92 11.59
N SER A 49 15.78 -43.71 12.18
CA SER A 49 16.36 -44.60 13.17
C SER A 49 15.44 -44.67 14.39
N LYS A 50 15.48 -45.80 15.11
CA LYS A 50 14.73 -45.95 16.37
C LYS A 50 14.99 -44.81 17.36
N ALA A 51 16.22 -44.29 17.38
CA ALA A 51 16.60 -43.16 18.23
C ALA A 51 15.87 -41.86 17.87
N GLU A 52 15.54 -41.63 16.60
CA GLU A 52 14.81 -40.45 16.14
C GLU A 52 13.31 -40.55 16.46
N PHE A 53 12.74 -41.75 16.37
CA PHE A 53 11.39 -42.01 16.87
C PHE A 53 11.31 -41.83 18.40
N ASP A 54 12.27 -42.35 19.14
CA ASP A 54 12.36 -42.16 20.58
C ASP A 54 12.53 -40.67 20.93
N LEU A 55 13.25 -39.90 20.10
CA LEU A 55 13.40 -38.45 20.27
C LEU A 55 12.09 -37.71 19.99
N LEU A 56 11.38 -38.08 18.91
CA LEU A 56 10.09 -37.50 18.57
C LEU A 56 9.06 -37.78 19.69
N GLU A 57 9.00 -39.04 20.14
CA GLU A 57 8.15 -39.43 21.26
C GLU A 57 8.50 -38.64 22.52
N LYS A 58 9.80 -38.51 22.87
CA LYS A 58 10.24 -37.69 24.01
C LYS A 58 9.84 -36.23 23.90
N THR A 59 10.06 -35.62 22.73
CA THR A 59 9.83 -34.19 22.48
C THR A 59 8.35 -33.83 22.61
N PHE A 60 7.46 -34.75 22.22
CA PHE A 60 6.01 -34.54 22.22
C PHE A 60 5.25 -35.29 23.34
N SER A 61 5.95 -36.07 24.17
CA SER A 61 5.36 -36.79 25.30
C SER A 61 4.83 -35.83 26.36
N GLY A 62 3.61 -36.06 26.83
CA GLY A 62 2.98 -35.27 27.88
C GLY A 62 3.64 -35.46 29.26
N ASP A 63 4.32 -36.59 29.45
CA ASP A 63 4.86 -37.01 30.76
C ASP A 63 6.31 -36.55 30.99
N ARG A 64 6.99 -36.06 29.93
CA ARG A 64 8.39 -35.63 29.96
C ARG A 64 8.53 -34.14 29.69
N LEU A 65 8.39 -33.34 30.75
CA LEU A 65 8.48 -31.87 30.67
C LEU A 65 9.91 -31.35 30.40
N GLU A 66 10.93 -32.15 30.66
CA GLU A 66 12.36 -31.80 30.50
C GLU A 66 12.76 -31.67 29.02
N ASP A 67 12.29 -32.59 28.18
CA ASP A 67 12.67 -32.72 26.77
C ASP A 67 11.80 -31.88 25.82
N ARG A 68 10.80 -31.17 26.37
CA ARG A 68 9.84 -30.41 25.57
C ARG A 68 10.47 -29.08 25.13
N PRO A 69 10.24 -28.65 23.87
CA PRO A 69 10.60 -27.31 23.43
C PRO A 69 9.97 -26.27 24.37
N ARG A 70 10.82 -25.53 25.08
CA ARG A 70 10.38 -24.48 25.99
C ARG A 70 10.19 -23.18 25.23
N THR A 71 9.20 -22.41 25.65
CA THR A 71 8.98 -21.06 25.16
C THR A 71 10.23 -20.21 25.41
N ASP A 72 10.79 -19.60 24.37
CA ASP A 72 11.88 -18.64 24.47
C ASP A 72 11.37 -17.36 25.16
N LEU A 73 11.56 -17.29 26.49
CA LEU A 73 11.06 -16.20 27.35
C LEU A 73 11.41 -14.79 26.83
N PRO A 74 12.67 -14.49 26.44
CA PRO A 74 13.00 -13.16 25.91
C PRO A 74 12.20 -12.77 24.65
N ARG A 75 11.91 -13.74 23.78
CA ARG A 75 11.16 -13.49 22.53
C ARG A 75 9.65 -13.54 22.71
N ALA A 76 9.17 -14.32 23.67
CA ALA A 76 7.76 -14.54 23.95
C ALA A 76 7.23 -13.70 25.11
N ASN A 77 8.05 -12.84 25.73
CA ASN A 77 7.63 -11.98 26.82
C ASN A 77 6.52 -11.03 26.34
N PRO A 78 5.27 -11.20 26.81
CA PRO A 78 4.17 -10.37 26.34
C PRO A 78 4.44 -8.88 26.53
N ALA A 79 5.16 -8.48 27.59
CA ALA A 79 5.46 -7.08 27.87
C ALA A 79 6.32 -6.40 26.78
N THR A 80 7.14 -7.15 26.04
CA THR A 80 8.02 -6.60 24.99
C THR A 80 7.45 -6.74 23.58
N LEU A 81 6.32 -7.45 23.43
CA LEU A 81 5.64 -7.61 22.14
C LEU A 81 4.99 -6.30 21.66
N TYR A 82 4.69 -6.24 20.36
CA TYR A 82 4.03 -5.11 19.68
C TYR A 82 4.73 -3.76 19.89
N ALA A 83 6.05 -3.74 19.70
CA ALA A 83 6.89 -2.55 19.87
C ALA A 83 6.82 -1.94 21.29
N GLY A 84 6.71 -2.79 22.32
CA GLY A 84 6.67 -2.38 23.72
C GLY A 84 5.29 -1.96 24.23
N ASN A 85 4.25 -2.07 23.41
CA ASN A 85 2.87 -1.80 23.84
C ASN A 85 2.29 -2.91 24.72
N GLY A 86 2.95 -4.07 24.76
CA GLY A 86 2.52 -5.22 25.53
C GLY A 86 1.47 -6.05 24.79
N GLY A 87 1.57 -7.36 24.97
CA GLY A 87 0.59 -8.34 24.56
C GLY A 87 -0.21 -8.87 25.74
N GLU A 88 -1.41 -9.36 25.46
CA GLU A 88 -2.26 -10.09 26.39
C GLU A 88 -2.72 -11.39 25.74
N ILE A 89 -3.01 -12.40 26.55
CA ILE A 89 -3.53 -13.68 26.06
C ILE A 89 -4.98 -13.43 25.62
N ALA A 90 -5.26 -13.69 24.34
CA ALA A 90 -6.58 -13.53 23.77
C ALA A 90 -7.52 -14.64 24.27
N GLU A 91 -8.62 -14.25 24.92
CA GLU A 91 -9.66 -15.20 25.25
C GLU A 91 -10.47 -15.59 24.01
N LYS A 92 -10.84 -16.87 23.91
CA LYS A 92 -11.50 -17.48 22.73
C LYS A 92 -12.84 -16.83 22.33
N LYS A 93 -13.39 -15.92 23.15
CA LYS A 93 -14.70 -15.29 22.98
C LYS A 93 -14.66 -13.83 22.52
N GLU A 94 -13.49 -13.23 22.35
CA GLU A 94 -13.36 -11.78 22.08
C GLU A 94 -12.99 -11.39 20.64
N PHE A 95 -13.02 -12.33 19.69
CA PHE A 95 -12.80 -12.01 18.28
C PHE A 95 -14.07 -11.39 17.68
N THR A 96 -14.21 -10.07 17.79
CA THR A 96 -15.31 -9.32 17.16
C THR A 96 -15.00 -9.08 15.68
N HIS A 97 -15.86 -9.59 14.80
CA HIS A 97 -15.86 -9.23 13.38
C HIS A 97 -16.64 -7.92 13.20
N THR A 98 -15.95 -6.79 13.29
CA THR A 98 -16.56 -5.49 13.02
C THR A 98 -16.67 -5.31 11.50
N GLU A 99 -17.90 -5.18 10.99
CA GLU A 99 -18.15 -4.65 9.64
C GLU A 99 -17.90 -3.14 9.68
N GLU A 100 -16.74 -2.69 9.19
CA GLU A 100 -16.44 -1.26 9.10
C GLU A 100 -17.20 -0.62 7.92
N SER A 101 -18.16 0.25 8.25
CA SER A 101 -18.56 1.37 7.40
C SER A 101 -17.42 2.38 7.32
N PRO A 102 -17.23 3.07 6.17
CA PRO A 102 -16.15 4.04 6.03
C PRO A 102 -16.33 5.25 6.98
N PRO A 103 -15.22 5.86 7.44
CA PRO A 103 -15.28 7.00 8.35
C PRO A 103 -15.95 8.21 7.68
N PRO A 104 -16.75 9.00 8.41
CA PRO A 104 -17.33 10.23 7.87
C PRO A 104 -16.22 11.26 7.65
N TYR A 105 -16.05 11.71 6.42
CA TYR A 105 -15.20 12.85 6.10
C TYR A 105 -15.80 14.11 6.74
N ALA A 106 -15.11 14.65 7.76
CA ALA A 106 -15.44 15.96 8.31
C ALA A 106 -15.01 17.05 7.33
N GLY A 107 -15.98 17.88 6.93
CA GLY A 107 -15.81 18.97 5.98
C GLY A 107 -14.87 20.07 6.47
N SER A 108 -14.24 20.71 5.49
CA SER A 108 -13.35 21.87 5.60
C SER A 108 -13.99 23.01 6.40
N ALA A 109 -13.29 23.49 7.43
CA ALA A 109 -13.70 24.68 8.18
C ALA A 109 -13.44 25.97 7.34
N PRO A 110 -14.32 26.98 7.42
CA PRO A 110 -14.13 28.25 6.72
C PRO A 110 -13.16 29.17 7.47
N TYR A 111 -12.17 29.71 6.75
CA TYR A 111 -11.31 30.79 7.25
C TYR A 111 -11.99 32.16 7.04
N PRO A 112 -11.94 33.09 8.02
CA PRO A 112 -12.49 34.42 7.85
C PRO A 112 -11.54 35.33 7.05
N GLN A 113 -12.10 36.08 6.11
CA GLN A 113 -11.46 37.20 5.43
C GLN A 113 -11.33 38.40 6.39
N SER A 114 -10.20 39.10 6.39
CA SER A 114 -10.16 40.53 6.74
C SER A 114 -8.93 41.24 6.17
N SER A 115 -9.24 42.24 5.34
CA SER A 115 -8.67 43.59 5.16
C SER A 115 -7.15 43.84 5.16
N ASN A 116 -6.74 44.47 4.06
CA ASN A 116 -5.47 45.16 3.75
C ASN A 116 -4.94 46.06 4.87
N ASP A 117 -3.67 45.85 5.23
CA ASP A 117 -2.78 46.89 5.76
C ASP A 117 -1.31 46.53 5.41
N GLU A 118 -0.69 47.29 4.51
CA GLU A 118 0.57 46.92 3.81
C GLU A 118 1.82 46.94 4.72
N SER A 119 1.72 47.38 5.98
CA SER A 119 2.81 47.30 6.96
C SER A 119 2.80 46.01 7.81
N ALA A 120 1.72 45.21 7.79
CA ALA A 120 1.59 43.98 8.59
C ALA A 120 2.04 42.71 7.84
N GLY A 121 2.22 42.79 6.53
CA GLY A 121 2.63 41.66 5.67
C GLY A 121 4.02 41.13 6.02
N VAL A 122 5.00 42.03 6.25
CA VAL A 122 6.38 41.65 6.56
C VAL A 122 6.47 40.95 7.92
N THR A 123 5.74 41.43 8.94
CA THR A 123 5.69 40.79 10.26
C THR A 123 5.02 39.42 10.17
N ARG A 124 3.92 39.30 9.42
CA ARG A 124 3.21 38.01 9.23
C ARG A 124 4.08 36.99 8.49
N VAL A 125 4.82 37.43 7.46
CA VAL A 125 5.77 36.60 6.72
C VAL A 125 6.93 36.16 7.61
N LEU A 126 7.47 37.04 8.46
CA LEU A 126 8.50 36.71 9.45
C LEU A 126 8.03 35.67 10.48
N THR A 127 6.78 35.77 10.95
CA THR A 127 6.21 34.79 11.90
C THR A 127 6.02 33.43 11.23
N LEU A 128 5.55 33.40 9.97
CA LEU A 128 5.41 32.18 9.19
C LEU A 128 6.77 31.53 8.88
N LEU A 129 7.78 32.33 8.54
CA LEU A 129 9.16 31.84 8.33
C LEU A 129 9.74 31.22 9.60
N LYS A 130 9.53 31.85 10.76
CA LYS A 130 9.94 31.28 12.05
C LYS A 130 9.24 29.96 12.36
N ASP A 131 7.93 29.86 12.10
CA ASP A 131 7.19 28.61 12.27
C ASP A 131 7.71 27.51 11.34
N VAL A 132 7.97 27.83 10.08
CA VAL A 132 8.55 26.89 9.11
C VAL A 132 9.93 26.41 9.56
N VAL A 133 10.80 27.30 10.04
CA VAL A 133 12.12 26.94 10.57
C VAL A 133 11.98 26.01 11.78
N CYS A 134 11.11 26.33 12.75
CA CYS A 134 10.89 25.46 13.90
C CYS A 134 10.31 24.09 13.52
N ARG A 135 9.48 24.01 12.48
CA ARG A 135 8.97 22.73 11.95
C ARG A 135 10.06 21.93 11.25
N LEU A 136 10.95 22.60 10.53
CA LEU A 136 12.11 21.96 9.91
C LEU A 136 13.07 21.41 10.97
N ASP A 137 13.39 22.18 12.02
CA ASP A 137 14.23 21.70 13.14
C ASP A 137 13.62 20.47 13.83
N ASN A 138 12.30 20.45 14.03
CA ASN A 138 11.62 19.29 14.59
C ASN A 138 11.66 18.07 13.67
N ILE A 139 11.58 18.27 12.35
CA ILE A 139 11.70 17.21 11.37
C ILE A 139 13.14 16.67 11.37
N GLU A 140 14.13 17.54 11.40
CA GLU A 140 15.55 17.19 11.45
C GLU A 140 15.87 16.35 12.69
N ASN A 141 15.50 16.83 13.89
CA ASN A 141 15.69 16.10 15.14
C ASN A 141 15.03 14.70 15.11
N ARG A 142 13.87 14.59 14.48
CA ARG A 142 13.16 13.30 14.35
C ARG A 142 13.83 12.36 13.36
N ILE A 143 14.40 12.89 12.28
CA ILE A 143 15.20 12.11 11.31
C ILE A 143 16.47 11.62 11.99
N GLU A 144 17.18 12.48 12.71
CA GLU A 144 18.41 12.14 13.42
C GLU A 144 18.17 11.04 14.46
N THR A 145 17.09 11.14 15.24
CA THR A 145 16.70 10.11 16.20
C THR A 145 16.44 8.76 15.52
N ARG A 146 15.79 8.75 14.35
CA ARG A 146 15.54 7.51 13.59
C ARG A 146 16.82 6.94 12.98
N PHE A 147 17.73 7.80 12.52
CA PHE A 147 19.03 7.38 12.02
C PHE A 147 19.88 6.73 13.12
N ASN A 148 19.95 7.35 14.30
CA ASN A 148 20.66 6.77 15.45
C ASN A 148 20.07 5.40 15.88
N ALA A 149 18.75 5.26 15.82
CA ALA A 149 18.09 3.98 16.10
C ALA A 149 18.38 2.92 15.01
N MET A 150 18.48 3.31 13.74
CA MET A 150 18.87 2.40 12.67
C MET A 150 20.34 1.99 12.79
N GLU A 151 21.24 2.93 13.07
CA GLU A 151 22.66 2.67 13.27
C GLU A 151 22.88 1.67 14.41
N SER A 152 22.22 1.87 15.56
CA SER A 152 22.25 0.93 16.68
C SER A 152 21.78 -0.48 16.29
N ARG A 153 20.72 -0.59 15.49
CA ARG A 153 20.20 -1.89 15.01
C ARG A 153 21.16 -2.56 14.02
N VAL A 154 21.77 -1.78 13.13
CA VAL A 154 22.76 -2.28 12.16
C VAL A 154 23.99 -2.78 12.89
N SER A 155 24.54 -2.01 13.83
CA SER A 155 25.67 -2.45 14.65
C SER A 155 25.33 -3.70 15.48
N GLY A 156 24.09 -3.82 15.97
CA GLY A 156 23.61 -5.03 16.65
C GLY A 156 23.55 -6.25 15.72
N LEU A 157 23.09 -6.07 14.49
CA LEU A 157 23.07 -7.11 13.45
C LEU A 157 24.47 -7.52 13.03
N GLU A 158 25.37 -6.57 12.80
CA GLU A 158 26.77 -6.84 12.48
C GLU A 158 27.45 -7.66 13.57
N ARG A 159 27.20 -7.31 14.84
CA ARG A 159 27.73 -8.06 15.98
C ARG A 159 27.15 -9.47 16.03
N TYR A 160 25.84 -9.62 15.88
CA TYR A 160 25.18 -10.93 15.84
C TYR A 160 25.70 -11.83 14.72
N ILE A 161 25.89 -11.27 13.52
CA ILE A 161 26.44 -12.00 12.37
C ILE A 161 27.89 -12.41 12.65
N LYS A 162 28.70 -11.49 13.18
CA LYS A 162 30.11 -11.77 13.50
C LYS A 162 30.25 -12.86 14.56
N ASP A 163 29.43 -12.81 15.60
CA ASP A 163 29.46 -13.79 16.69
C ASP A 163 28.97 -15.16 16.21
N ASN A 164 27.88 -15.23 15.42
CA ASN A 164 27.43 -16.50 14.83
C ASN A 164 28.40 -17.09 13.81
N LEU A 165 29.02 -16.26 12.97
CA LEU A 165 30.02 -16.74 12.01
C LEU A 165 31.28 -17.23 12.74
N ARG A 166 31.70 -16.54 13.80
CA ARG A 166 32.82 -16.97 14.64
C ARG A 166 32.52 -18.31 15.31
N ASP A 167 31.34 -18.46 15.93
CA ASP A 167 30.91 -19.71 16.54
C ASP A 167 30.76 -20.86 15.51
N ALA A 168 30.35 -20.56 14.28
CA ALA A 168 30.25 -21.53 13.19
C ALA A 168 31.63 -21.98 12.66
N LEU A 169 32.60 -21.07 12.59
CA LEU A 169 33.97 -21.36 12.16
C LEU A 169 34.78 -22.08 13.25
N ASP A 170 34.66 -21.66 14.51
CA ASP A 170 35.44 -22.22 15.62
C ASP A 170 34.96 -23.62 16.05
N ASN A 171 33.68 -23.96 15.83
CA ASN A 171 33.14 -25.27 16.19
C ASN A 171 33.18 -26.32 15.09
N GLY A 172 33.68 -26.01 13.88
CA GLY A 172 33.79 -26.96 12.75
C GLY A 172 32.46 -27.60 12.29
N ARG A 173 31.34 -27.23 12.93
CA ARG A 173 29.99 -27.59 12.56
C ARG A 173 29.51 -26.51 11.61
N SER A 174 29.53 -26.82 10.32
CA SER A 174 28.62 -26.16 9.39
C SER A 174 27.21 -26.18 10.01
N PRO A 175 26.60 -25.02 10.36
CA PRO A 175 25.29 -25.00 11.02
C PRO A 175 24.14 -25.48 10.14
N CYS A 176 24.41 -25.84 8.88
CA CYS A 176 23.43 -26.49 8.02
C CYS A 176 23.21 -27.93 8.52
N ARG A 177 22.20 -28.07 9.35
CA ARG A 177 21.57 -29.35 9.73
C ARG A 177 20.82 -30.00 8.56
N TYR A 178 20.65 -29.26 7.47
CA TYR A 178 19.98 -29.64 6.23
C TYR A 178 20.94 -30.43 5.34
N GLY A 179 20.57 -31.67 4.99
CA GLY A 179 21.30 -32.44 3.97
C GLY A 179 21.25 -31.77 2.60
N THR A 180 22.04 -32.27 1.64
CA THR A 180 22.02 -31.76 0.25
C THR A 180 20.63 -31.88 -0.39
N GLU A 181 19.84 -32.85 0.03
CA GLU A 181 18.48 -33.12 -0.47
C GLU A 181 17.45 -32.10 0.05
N GLU A 182 17.42 -31.84 1.35
CA GLU A 182 16.52 -30.84 1.95
C GLU A 182 16.84 -29.42 1.46
N LYS A 183 18.12 -29.16 1.16
CA LYS A 183 18.53 -27.92 0.49
C LYS A 183 17.92 -27.83 -0.91
N GLU A 184 17.99 -28.90 -1.71
CA GLU A 184 17.41 -28.95 -3.06
C GLU A 184 15.89 -28.75 -3.02
N GLU A 185 15.19 -29.39 -2.07
CA GLU A 185 13.74 -29.23 -1.86
C GLU A 185 13.35 -27.79 -1.54
N ILE A 186 14.11 -27.11 -0.67
CA ILE A 186 13.89 -25.69 -0.36
C ILE A 186 14.12 -24.81 -1.60
N PHE A 187 15.12 -25.13 -2.44
CA PHE A 187 15.37 -24.40 -3.68
C PHE A 187 14.26 -24.62 -4.71
N GLU A 188 13.76 -25.85 -4.85
CA GLU A 188 12.61 -26.14 -5.71
C GLU A 188 11.34 -25.45 -5.22
N GLU A 189 11.04 -25.48 -3.92
CA GLU A 189 9.89 -24.77 -3.36
C GLU A 189 10.01 -23.25 -3.57
N MET A 190 11.19 -22.68 -3.33
CA MET A 190 11.44 -21.26 -3.56
C MET A 190 11.30 -20.88 -5.04
N ASN A 191 11.77 -21.73 -5.96
CA ASN A 191 11.59 -21.53 -7.40
C ASN A 191 10.12 -21.61 -7.80
N ASN A 192 9.38 -22.59 -7.28
CA ASN A 192 7.94 -22.71 -7.54
C ASN A 192 7.19 -21.47 -7.03
N GLN A 193 7.50 -20.98 -5.84
CA GLN A 193 6.93 -19.73 -5.32
C GLN A 193 7.31 -18.50 -6.16
N PHE A 194 8.54 -18.48 -6.69
CA PHE A 194 8.99 -17.40 -7.57
C PHE A 194 8.22 -17.43 -8.90
N ASP A 195 8.02 -18.61 -9.49
CA ASP A 195 7.28 -18.79 -10.73
C ASP A 195 5.79 -18.48 -10.56
N ASP A 196 5.19 -18.86 -9.44
CA ASP A 196 3.82 -18.49 -9.07
C ASP A 196 3.70 -16.97 -8.95
N CYS A 197 4.62 -16.33 -8.21
CA CYS A 197 4.65 -14.88 -8.06
C CYS A 197 4.86 -14.15 -9.40
N ALA A 198 5.75 -14.66 -10.25
CA ALA A 198 6.01 -14.12 -11.58
C ALA A 198 4.78 -14.25 -12.49
N THR A 199 4.05 -15.37 -12.39
CA THR A 199 2.82 -15.62 -13.15
C THR A 199 1.70 -14.69 -12.68
N ASP A 200 1.51 -14.54 -11.37
CA ASP A 200 0.54 -13.62 -10.79
C ASP A 200 0.83 -12.16 -11.19
N LEU A 201 2.10 -11.75 -11.12
CA LEU A 201 2.51 -10.42 -11.55
C LEU A 201 2.24 -10.19 -13.04
N ARG A 202 2.51 -11.19 -13.87
CA ARG A 202 2.24 -11.14 -15.31
C ARG A 202 0.74 -10.96 -15.58
N TRP A 203 -0.13 -11.70 -14.90
CA TRP A 203 -1.58 -11.54 -15.03
C TRP A 203 -2.04 -10.16 -14.58
N ALA A 204 -1.58 -9.68 -13.43
CA ALA A 204 -1.93 -8.36 -12.92
C ALA A 204 -1.48 -7.23 -13.87
N CYS A 205 -0.28 -7.33 -14.44
CA CYS A 205 0.20 -6.38 -15.45
C CYS A 205 -0.62 -6.45 -16.74
N GLN A 206 -0.97 -7.65 -17.21
CA GLN A 206 -1.78 -7.81 -18.42
C GLN A 206 -3.17 -7.20 -18.23
N ASP A 207 -3.82 -7.45 -17.10
CA ASP A 207 -5.13 -6.88 -16.77
C ASP A 207 -5.06 -5.35 -16.74
N ALA A 208 -4.06 -4.78 -16.06
CA ALA A 208 -3.86 -3.33 -16.00
C ALA A 208 -3.62 -2.70 -17.39
N ILE A 209 -2.85 -3.37 -18.25
CA ILE A 209 -2.64 -2.91 -19.63
C ILE A 209 -3.96 -2.91 -20.40
N THR A 210 -4.73 -4.00 -20.32
CA THR A 210 -6.01 -4.09 -21.05
C THR A 210 -7.04 -3.06 -20.57
N GLU A 211 -7.05 -2.76 -19.27
CA GLU A 211 -7.91 -1.70 -18.70
C GLU A 211 -7.48 -0.32 -19.19
N MET A 212 -6.18 -0.04 -19.21
CA MET A 212 -5.62 1.21 -19.73
C MET A 212 -5.89 1.38 -21.24
N GLU A 213 -5.75 0.32 -22.03
CA GLU A 213 -6.09 0.34 -23.47
C GLU A 213 -7.56 0.65 -23.70
N LYS A 214 -8.44 0.04 -22.90
CA LYS A 214 -9.88 0.30 -22.96
C LYS A 214 -10.20 1.75 -22.61
N GLU A 215 -9.62 2.29 -21.54
CA GLU A 215 -9.85 3.67 -21.12
C GLU A 215 -9.28 4.67 -22.13
N SER A 216 -8.08 4.43 -22.64
CA SER A 216 -7.48 5.23 -23.72
C SER A 216 -8.38 5.25 -24.96
N GLY A 217 -8.95 4.10 -25.34
CA GLY A 217 -9.93 4.01 -26.42
C GLY A 217 -11.20 4.84 -26.17
N ARG A 218 -11.70 4.89 -24.92
CA ARG A 218 -12.83 5.75 -24.56
C ARG A 218 -12.49 7.23 -24.65
N ILE A 219 -11.33 7.62 -24.13
CA ILE A 219 -10.88 9.02 -24.19
C ILE A 219 -10.69 9.46 -25.64
N LEU A 220 -10.06 8.64 -26.49
CA LEU A 220 -9.85 8.95 -27.90
C LEU A 220 -11.17 9.09 -28.67
N THR A 221 -12.13 8.20 -28.42
CA THR A 221 -13.45 8.28 -29.07
C THR A 221 -14.21 9.52 -28.62
N GLN A 222 -14.18 9.86 -27.32
CA GLN A 222 -14.79 11.07 -26.81
C GLN A 222 -14.15 12.33 -27.39
N ALA A 223 -12.82 12.44 -27.36
CA ALA A 223 -12.09 13.58 -27.93
C ALA A 223 -12.35 13.74 -29.44
N THR A 224 -12.51 12.63 -30.16
CA THR A 224 -12.85 12.65 -31.59
C THR A 224 -14.25 13.21 -31.83
N GLU A 225 -15.24 12.79 -31.05
CA GLU A 225 -16.61 13.34 -31.17
C GLU A 225 -16.69 14.81 -30.72
N ASP A 226 -15.98 15.18 -29.65
CA ASP A 226 -15.91 16.57 -29.19
C ASP A 226 -15.28 17.48 -30.26
N LEU A 227 -14.16 17.06 -30.86
CA LEU A 227 -13.52 17.81 -31.95
C LEU A 227 -14.42 17.90 -33.18
N LYS A 228 -15.14 16.83 -33.50
CA LYS A 228 -16.08 16.81 -34.63
C LYS A 228 -17.23 17.79 -34.41
N GLU A 229 -17.76 17.87 -33.20
CA GLU A 229 -18.82 18.85 -32.87
C GLU A 229 -18.28 20.28 -32.83
N GLU A 230 -17.06 20.51 -32.31
CA GLU A 230 -16.41 21.83 -32.32
C GLU A 230 -16.17 22.32 -33.76
N VAL A 231 -15.70 21.44 -34.66
CA VAL A 231 -15.55 21.75 -36.09
C VAL A 231 -16.90 22.08 -36.72
N ARG A 232 -17.96 21.35 -36.35
CA ARG A 232 -19.31 21.61 -36.85
C ARG A 232 -19.83 22.97 -36.40
N GLN A 233 -19.67 23.31 -35.12
CA GLN A 233 -20.07 24.60 -34.55
C GLN A 233 -19.27 25.75 -35.16
N SER A 234 -17.94 25.64 -35.26
CA SER A 234 -17.11 26.67 -35.88
C SER A 234 -17.47 26.89 -37.35
N ASN A 235 -17.88 25.84 -38.07
CA ASN A 235 -18.31 25.97 -39.46
C ASN A 235 -19.68 26.66 -39.58
N ASP A 236 -20.62 26.34 -38.70
CA ASP A 236 -21.93 26.99 -38.63
C ASP A 236 -21.77 28.49 -38.29
N ASP A 237 -20.95 28.83 -37.27
CA ASP A 237 -20.64 30.21 -36.88
C ASP A 237 -19.97 31.01 -38.00
N ALA A 238 -19.08 30.36 -38.77
CA ALA A 238 -18.41 30.98 -39.90
C ALA A 238 -19.39 31.29 -41.05
N LEU A 239 -20.35 30.40 -41.31
CA LEU A 239 -21.40 30.62 -42.30
C LEU A 239 -22.32 31.77 -41.89
N ASP A 240 -22.77 31.80 -40.63
CA ASP A 240 -23.61 32.88 -40.11
C ASP A 240 -22.92 34.26 -40.21
N ASN A 241 -21.62 34.32 -39.90
CA ASN A 241 -20.84 35.54 -40.02
C ASN A 241 -20.67 36.01 -41.48
N ILE A 242 -20.47 35.07 -42.41
CA ILE A 242 -20.41 35.36 -43.85
C ILE A 242 -21.75 35.94 -44.32
N ASP A 243 -22.88 35.32 -43.94
CA ASP A 243 -24.21 35.79 -44.31
C ASP A 243 -24.48 37.19 -43.77
N GLN A 244 -24.14 37.45 -42.51
CA GLN A 244 -24.27 38.77 -41.90
C GLN A 244 -23.41 39.83 -42.62
N THR A 245 -22.19 39.47 -43.01
CA THR A 245 -21.30 40.35 -43.78
C THR A 245 -21.84 40.65 -45.18
N ILE A 246 -22.45 39.66 -45.84
CA ILE A 246 -23.12 39.84 -47.14
C ILE A 246 -24.30 40.80 -46.99
N ASP A 247 -25.15 40.59 -45.99
CA ASP A 247 -26.32 41.42 -45.72
C ASP A 247 -25.95 42.88 -45.44
N ASP A 248 -24.91 43.12 -44.62
CA ASP A 248 -24.42 44.46 -44.33
C ASP A 248 -23.89 45.16 -45.58
N ARG A 249 -23.16 44.43 -46.43
CA ARG A 249 -22.61 44.97 -47.68
C ARG A 249 -23.71 45.24 -48.72
N VAL A 250 -24.71 44.38 -48.82
CA VAL A 250 -25.90 44.61 -49.66
C VAL A 250 -26.68 45.83 -49.16
N ARG A 251 -26.86 45.97 -47.85
CA ARG A 251 -27.53 47.14 -47.24
C ARG A 251 -26.78 48.44 -47.52
N GLU A 252 -25.45 48.45 -47.39
CA GLU A 252 -24.63 49.63 -47.67
C GLU A 252 -24.64 50.02 -49.15
N THR A 253 -24.53 49.03 -50.06
CA THR A 253 -24.63 49.29 -51.50
C THR A 253 -26.01 49.80 -51.91
N LEU A 254 -27.09 49.29 -51.32
CA LEU A 254 -28.45 49.81 -51.53
C LEU A 254 -28.63 51.24 -51.01
N LYS A 255 -28.11 51.56 -49.82
CA LYS A 255 -28.11 52.95 -49.30
C LYS A 255 -27.36 53.87 -50.26
N THR A 256 -26.18 53.47 -50.71
CA THR A 256 -25.35 54.25 -51.62
C THR A 256 -26.01 54.44 -52.99
N ALA A 257 -26.67 53.40 -53.52
CA ALA A 257 -27.43 53.48 -54.77
C ALA A 257 -28.68 54.38 -54.65
N LYS A 258 -29.40 54.32 -53.52
CA LYS A 258 -30.55 55.19 -53.24
C LYS A 258 -30.14 56.67 -53.22
N ILE A 259 -28.99 57.00 -52.64
CA ILE A 259 -28.44 58.37 -52.63
C ILE A 259 -28.14 58.87 -54.05
N LYS A 260 -27.67 57.99 -54.95
CA LYS A 260 -27.43 58.38 -56.36
C LYS A 260 -28.71 58.57 -57.18
N PHE A 261 -29.81 57.94 -56.82
CA PHE A 261 -31.09 58.11 -57.52
C PHE A 261 -31.84 59.37 -57.08
N ASP A 262 -31.57 59.89 -55.87
CA ASP A 262 -32.31 61.01 -55.26
C ASP A 262 -31.61 62.38 -55.39
N GLY A 263 -30.47 62.47 -56.08
CA GLY A 263 -29.80 63.75 -56.24
C GLY A 263 -28.59 63.74 -57.15
N THR A 264 -28.81 63.96 -58.46
CA THR A 264 -28.23 65.05 -59.26
C THR A 264 -28.47 64.80 -60.76
N PHE A 265 -29.58 65.33 -61.28
CA PHE A 265 -29.57 65.93 -62.63
C PHE A 265 -29.14 67.38 -62.44
N GLY A 266 -27.87 67.66 -62.72
CA GLY A 266 -27.32 69.00 -62.82
C GLY A 266 -26.60 69.12 -64.15
N LEU A 267 -27.30 69.67 -65.15
CA LEU A 267 -26.71 70.26 -66.34
C LEU A 267 -25.96 71.52 -65.90
N GLU A 268 -24.67 71.61 -66.22
CA GLU A 268 -24.03 72.91 -66.40
C GLU A 268 -23.28 72.92 -67.75
N PHE A 269 -23.58 73.97 -68.50
CA PHE A 269 -23.11 74.33 -69.83
C PHE A 269 -21.70 74.94 -69.80
#